data_AF-A0A800JXW1-F1
#
_entry.id   AF-A0A800JXW1-F1
#
_cell.length_a   1.000
_cell.length_b   1.000
_cell.length_c   1.000
_cell.angle_alpha   90.00
_cell.angle_beta   90.00
_cell.angle_gamma   90.00
#
_symmetry.space_group_name_H-M   'P 1'
#
loop_
_entity.id
_entity.type
_entity.pdbx_description
1 polymer ?
#
loop_
_entity_poly.entity_id
_entity_poly.type
_entity_poly.pdbx_seq_one_letter_code
_entity_poly.pdbx_strand_id
1 'polypeptide(L)' 'MLTSDVIVAMPGGAGTLSEVELAVRYERPVIAFVELDQGIPGLPENVPVSDGLEGVQSFVMKHLGR' A
#
# COMPACT_ATOMS: atom_id res chain seq x y z
N MET A 1 -11.15 2.71 -6.68
CA MET A 1 -10.52 2.70 -5.35
C MET A 1 -11.51 2.83 -4.19
N LEU A 2 -12.52 3.71 -4.22
CA LEU A 2 -13.42 4.00 -3.09
C LEU A 2 -14.21 2.83 -2.42
N THR A 3 -14.09 1.58 -2.89
CA THR A 3 -14.86 0.43 -2.39
C THR A 3 -14.03 -0.67 -1.74
N SER A 4 -12.69 -0.58 -1.70
CA SER A 4 -11.87 -1.63 -1.07
C SER A 4 -11.72 -1.37 0.44
N ASP A 5 -11.56 -2.44 1.21
CA ASP A 5 -11.25 -2.31 2.65
C ASP A 5 -9.76 -2.03 2.88
N VAL A 6 -8.90 -2.57 2.02
CA VAL A 6 -7.44 -2.44 2.09
C VAL A 6 -6.85 -2.28 0.69
N ILE A 7 -5.78 -1.51 0.57
CA ILE A 7 -4.98 -1.37 -0.65
C ILE A 7 -3.60 -1.99 -0.43
N VAL A 8 -3.16 -2.78 -1.41
CA VAL A 8 -1.78 -3.24 -1.53
C VAL A 8 -1.20 -2.62 -2.81
N ALA A 9 -0.21 -1.74 -2.66
CA ALA A 9 0.45 -1.06 -3.76
C ALA A 9 1.65 -1.88 -4.23
N MET A 10 1.71 -2.16 -5.53
CA MET A 10 2.82 -2.87 -6.18
C MET A 10 3.82 -1.88 -6.77
N PRO A 11 5.07 -2.26 -7.07
CA PRO A 11 6.04 -1.38 -7.71
C PRO A 11 5.47 -0.79 -9.01
N GLY A 12 5.70 0.50 -9.23
CA GLY A 12 5.09 1.22 -10.33
C GLY A 12 5.45 2.70 -10.36
N GLY A 13 5.00 3.39 -11.39
CA GLY A 13 5.31 4.81 -11.63
C GLY A 13 4.26 5.77 -11.05
N ALA A 14 4.11 6.92 -11.71
CA ALA A 14 3.23 8.02 -11.27
C ALA A 14 1.75 7.61 -11.08
N GLY A 15 1.26 6.65 -11.86
CA GLY A 15 -0.10 6.12 -11.72
C GLY A 15 -0.32 5.45 -10.36
N THR A 16 0.56 4.52 -10.00
CA THR A 16 0.56 3.85 -8.68
C THR A 16 0.74 4.83 -7.54
N LEU A 17 1.67 5.79 -7.68
CA LEU A 17 1.87 6.83 -6.66
C LEU A 17 0.59 7.63 -6.41
N SER A 18 -0.10 8.03 -7.48
CA SER A 18 -1.37 8.78 -7.36
C SER A 18 -2.44 7.97 -6.62
N GLU A 19 -2.49 6.65 -6.81
CA GLU A 19 -3.40 5.76 -6.08
C GLU A 19 -3.04 5.63 -4.60
N VAL A 20 -1.74 5.57 -4.27
CA VAL A 20 -1.27 5.55 -2.88
C VAL A 20 -1.58 6.87 -2.17
N GLU A 21 -1.29 8.01 -2.80
CA GLU A 21 -1.62 9.32 -2.25
C GLU A 21 -3.11 9.48 -2.01
N LEU A 22 -3.93 8.95 -2.91
CA LEU A 22 -5.39 8.96 -2.77
C LEU A 22 -5.84 8.09 -1.59
N ALA A 23 -5.22 6.92 -1.39
CA ALA A 23 -5.49 6.05 -0.26
C ALA A 23 -5.17 6.73 1.08
N VAL A 24 -3.99 7.35 1.17
CA VAL A 24 -3.55 8.13 2.34
C VAL A 24 -4.51 9.28 2.60
N ARG A 25 -4.90 10.03 1.57
CA ARG A 25 -5.82 11.18 1.69
C ARG A 25 -7.21 10.78 2.20
N TYR A 26 -7.70 9.61 1.81
CA TYR A 26 -9.00 9.10 2.26
C TYR A 26 -8.91 8.22 3.51
N GLU A 27 -7.76 8.23 4.21
CA GLU A 27 -7.53 7.43 5.42
C GLU A 27 -7.80 5.92 5.20
N ARG A 28 -7.54 5.44 3.99
CA ARG A 28 -7.73 4.05 3.64
C ARG A 28 -6.47 3.26 3.96
N PRO A 29 -6.57 2.09 4.62
CA PRO A 29 -5.42 1.24 4.89
C PRO A 29 -4.68 0.90 3.59
N VAL A 30 -3.41 1.29 3.52
CA VAL A 30 -2.53 1.05 2.38
C VAL A 30 -1.19 0.52 2.84
N ILE A 31 -0.68 -0.50 2.16
CA ILE A 31 0.68 -1.03 2.32
C ILE A 31 1.34 -1.15 0.96
N ALA A 32 2.63 -0.85 0.87
CA ALA A 32 3.43 -1.11 -0.33
C ALA A 32 4.10 -2.49 -0.23
N PHE A 33 3.90 -3.33 -1.25
CA PHE A 33 4.63 -4.58 -1.42
C PHE A 33 5.76 -4.34 -2.44
N VAL A 34 6.97 -4.11 -1.95
CA VAL A 34 8.13 -3.70 -2.76
C VAL A 34 9.35 -4.52 -2.36
N GLU A 35 10.06 -5.06 -3.36
CA GLU A 35 11.35 -5.74 -3.16
C GLU A 35 12.50 -4.73 -3.20
N LEU A 36 13.70 -5.13 -2.77
CA LEU A 36 14.85 -4.23 -2.58
C LEU A 36 15.25 -3.44 -3.84
N ASP A 37 14.95 -3.95 -5.03
CA ASP A 37 15.31 -3.39 -6.34
C ASP A 37 14.11 -2.80 -7.11
N GLN A 38 12.89 -2.89 -6.57
CA GLN A 38 11.65 -2.42 -7.20
C GLN A 38 10.86 -1.55 -6.23
N GLY A 39 10.73 -0.25 -6.51
CA GLY A 39 10.07 0.70 -5.61
C GLY A 39 8.91 1.48 -6.23
N ILE A 40 8.27 2.30 -5.41
CA ILE A 40 7.34 3.35 -5.83
C ILE A 40 8.04 4.69 -5.55
N PRO A 41 8.57 5.39 -6.58
CA PRO A 41 9.23 6.68 -6.37
C PRO A 41 8.30 7.69 -5.70
N GLY A 42 8.77 8.36 -4.65
CA GLY A 42 7.98 9.35 -3.92
C GLY A 42 6.92 8.76 -2.98
N LEU A 43 7.01 7.47 -2.63
CA LEU A 43 6.12 6.84 -1.65
C LEU A 43 6.09 7.66 -0.34
N PRO A 44 4.91 8.04 0.18
CA PRO A 44 4.82 8.78 1.43
C PRO A 44 5.43 7.99 2.61
N GLU A 45 6.15 8.67 3.50
CA GLU A 45 6.86 8.05 4.64
C GLU A 45 5.94 7.32 5.63
N ASN A 46 4.66 7.69 5.67
CA ASN A 46 3.66 7.08 6.54
C ASN A 46 3.02 5.81 5.96
N VAL A 47 3.39 5.40 4.73
CA VAL A 47 2.91 4.17 4.12
C VAL A 47 3.82 3.02 4.53
N PRO A 48 3.31 1.99 5.23
CA PRO A 48 4.10 0.82 5.57
C PRO A 48 4.58 0.09 4.30
N VAL A 49 5.75 -0.53 4.41
CA VAL A 49 6.40 -1.30 3.34
C VAL A 49 6.62 -2.73 3.83
N SER A 50 6.36 -3.69 2.96
CA SER A 50 6.69 -5.11 3.14
C SER A 50 7.38 -5.63 1.88
N ASP A 51 8.41 -6.45 2.06
CA ASP A 51 9.11 -7.19 1.00
C ASP A 51 8.69 -8.68 0.95
N GLY A 52 7.83 -9.10 1.88
CA GLY A 52 7.30 -10.46 1.96
C GLY A 52 5.76 -10.52 1.96
N LEU A 53 5.22 -11.62 1.45
CA LEU A 53 3.78 -11.89 1.44
C LEU A 53 3.20 -11.96 2.86
N GLU A 54 3.94 -12.49 3.82
CA GLU A 54 3.51 -12.61 5.23
C GLU A 54 3.21 -11.24 5.86
N GLY A 55 4.04 -10.23 5.59
CA GLY A 55 3.81 -8.87 6.09
C GLY A 55 2.58 -8.22 5.47
N VAL A 56 2.37 -8.44 4.17
CA VAL A 56 1.15 -7.99 3.46
C VAL A 56 -0.09 -8.68 4.04
N GLN A 57 -0.05 -10.00 4.23
CA GLN A 57 -1.16 -10.76 4.83
C GLN A 57 -1.48 -10.27 6.23
N SER A 58 -0.46 -10.07 7.07
CA SER A 58 -0.63 -9.55 8.43
C SER A 58 -1.30 -8.17 8.43
N PHE A 59 -0.88 -7.29 7.51
CA PHE A 59 -1.49 -5.97 7.34
C PHE A 59 -2.95 -6.07 6.89
N VAL A 60 -3.23 -6.90 5.88
CA VAL A 60 -4.58 -7.09 5.33
C VAL A 60 -5.52 -7.67 6.39
N MET A 61 -5.11 -8.72 7.11
CA MET A 61 -5.93 -9.35 8.15
C MET A 61 -6.20 -8.43 9.33
N LYS A 62 -5.24 -7.55 9.70
CA LYS A 62 -5.45 -6.52 10.72
C LYS A 62 -6.56 -5.52 10.36
N HIS A 63 -6.79 -5.28 9.07
CA HIS A 63 -7.71 -4.24 8.59
C HIS A 63 -8.98 -4.79 7.92
N LEU A 64 -9.08 -6.08 7.65
CA LEU A 64 -10.27 -6.74 7.09
C LEU A 64 -11.37 -7.07 8.13
N GLY A 65 -11.12 -6.83 9.42
CA GLY A 65 -12.05 -7.18 10.51
C GLY A 65 -12.49 -5.96 11.32
N ARG A 66 -13.74 -5.52 11.09
CA ARG A 66 -14.62 -5.04 12.16
C ARG A 66 -15.44 -6.22 12.67
#